data_AF-E2CS95-F1
#
_entry.id   AF-E2CS95-F1
#
_cell.length_a   1.000
_cell.length_b   1.000
_cell.length_c   1.000
_cell.angle_alpha   90.00
_cell.angle_beta   90.00
_cell.angle_gamma   90.00
#
_symmetry.space_group_name_H-M   'P 1'
#
loop_
_entity.id
_entity.type
_entity.pdbx_description
1 polymer ?
#
loop_
_entity_poly.entity_id
_entity_poly.type
_entity_poly.pdbx_seq_one_letter_code
_entity_poly.pdbx_strand_id
1 'polypeptide(L)'
;MANVLSKDLRVRFKKLMDRGLCAAAAGKTLLLSRATAARWGKKVRNGEPLEPLPSGPRKGSGKLEAFLPFFLELIEQDPDITLCELQASLLAAHDMRCSTSGIDVLLRRHGYSYKKRPDRRRTPQARSSEGKK
;
A
#
# COMPACT_ATOMS: atom_id res chain seq x y z
N MET A 1 2.25 -10.15 -9.29
CA MET A 1 1.42 -10.11 -8.05
C MET A 1 1.19 -11.53 -7.59
N ALA A 2 1.38 -11.85 -6.30
CA ALA A 2 0.98 -13.14 -5.78
C ALA A 2 -0.55 -13.15 -5.68
N ASN A 3 -1.23 -13.81 -6.61
CA ASN A 3 -2.68 -13.97 -6.55
C ASN A 3 -3.02 -14.95 -5.43
N VAL A 4 -3.44 -14.38 -4.31
CA VAL A 4 -3.93 -15.14 -3.16
C VAL A 4 -5.25 -15.81 -3.56
N LEU A 5 -5.33 -17.13 -3.37
CA LEU A 5 -6.60 -17.86 -3.59
C LEU A 5 -7.72 -17.29 -2.73
N SER A 6 -8.92 -17.21 -3.31
CA SER A 6 -10.10 -16.56 -2.73
C SER A 6 -10.46 -17.06 -1.33
N LYS A 7 -11.08 -16.18 -0.54
CA LYS A 7 -11.57 -16.51 0.81
C LYS A 7 -12.63 -17.63 0.76
N ASP A 8 -13.50 -17.61 -0.24
CA ASP A 8 -14.54 -18.62 -0.42
C ASP A 8 -13.96 -20.03 -0.62
N LEU A 9 -12.91 -20.19 -1.45
CA LEU A 9 -12.27 -21.51 -1.64
C LEU A 9 -11.72 -22.08 -0.33
N ARG A 10 -11.15 -21.23 0.53
CA ARG A 10 -10.63 -21.62 1.86
C ARG A 10 -11.75 -22.06 2.79
N VAL A 11 -12.86 -21.32 2.81
CA VAL A 11 -14.05 -21.67 3.62
C VAL A 11 -14.67 -22.97 3.16
N ARG A 12 -14.85 -23.17 1.84
CA ARG A 12 -15.38 -24.42 1.29
C ARG A 12 -14.46 -25.59 1.57
N PHE A 13 -13.14 -25.40 1.45
CA PHE A 13 -12.16 -26.45 1.75
C PHE A 13 -12.26 -26.90 3.20
N LYS A 14 -12.35 -25.94 4.15
CA LYS A 14 -12.55 -26.26 5.58
C LYS A 14 -13.85 -27.04 5.79
N LYS A 15 -14.97 -26.59 5.22
CA LYS A 15 -16.27 -27.29 5.33
C LYS A 15 -16.21 -28.73 4.79
N LEU A 16 -15.47 -28.99 3.71
CA LEU A 16 -15.31 -30.35 3.18
C LEU A 16 -14.49 -31.23 4.12
N MET A 17 -13.41 -30.70 4.69
CA MET A 17 -12.61 -31.39 5.71
C MET A 17 -13.44 -31.69 6.98
N ASP A 18 -14.25 -30.73 7.44
CA ASP A 18 -15.14 -30.89 8.60
C ASP A 18 -16.22 -31.97 8.35
N ARG A 19 -16.60 -32.18 7.07
CA ARG A 19 -17.49 -33.29 6.64
C ARG A 19 -16.78 -34.64 6.51
N GLY A 20 -15.50 -34.74 6.91
CA GLY A 20 -14.74 -35.98 6.92
C GLY A 20 -13.96 -36.27 5.64
N LEU A 21 -13.92 -35.36 4.65
CA LEU A 21 -13.08 -35.58 3.47
C LEU A 21 -11.61 -35.43 3.83
N CYS A 22 -10.76 -36.25 3.21
CA CYS A 22 -9.32 -36.04 3.28
C CYS A 22 -8.91 -34.83 2.42
N ALA A 23 -7.77 -34.22 2.75
CA ALA A 23 -7.28 -33.00 2.09
C ALA A 23 -7.16 -33.16 0.57
N ALA A 24 -6.71 -34.33 0.10
CA ALA A 24 -6.58 -34.61 -1.33
C ALA A 24 -7.96 -34.65 -2.03
N ALA A 25 -8.97 -35.25 -1.42
CA ALA A 25 -10.33 -35.31 -1.95
C ALA A 25 -10.97 -33.92 -1.99
N ALA A 26 -10.89 -33.16 -0.88
CA ALA A 26 -11.38 -31.79 -0.82
C ALA A 26 -10.71 -30.87 -1.85
N GLY A 27 -9.40 -31.05 -2.06
CA GLY A 27 -8.66 -30.34 -3.11
C GLY A 27 -9.16 -30.66 -4.52
N LYS A 28 -9.40 -31.95 -4.83
CA LYS A 28 -9.93 -32.39 -6.12
C LYS A 28 -11.34 -31.83 -6.37
N THR A 29 -12.21 -31.84 -5.36
CA THR A 29 -13.58 -31.27 -5.44
C THR A 29 -13.56 -29.78 -5.76
N LEU A 30 -12.57 -29.04 -5.24
CA LEU A 30 -12.44 -27.59 -5.45
C LEU A 30 -11.47 -27.22 -6.59
N LEU A 31 -11.04 -28.20 -7.40
CA LEU A 31 -10.10 -28.02 -8.50
C LEU A 31 -8.78 -27.32 -8.06
N LEU A 32 -8.35 -27.59 -6.84
CA LEU A 32 -7.10 -27.08 -6.27
C LEU A 32 -5.93 -28.00 -6.61
N SER A 33 -4.74 -27.41 -6.76
CA SER A 33 -3.50 -28.20 -6.86
C SER A 33 -3.30 -29.08 -5.62
N ARG A 34 -2.70 -30.25 -5.80
CA ARG A 34 -2.41 -31.19 -4.70
C ARG A 34 -1.54 -30.55 -3.61
N ALA A 35 -0.59 -29.70 -4.01
CA ALA A 35 0.28 -28.98 -3.09
C ALA A 35 -0.50 -27.97 -2.21
N THR A 36 -1.42 -27.21 -2.81
CA THR A 36 -2.29 -26.29 -2.05
C THR A 36 -3.17 -27.05 -1.07
N ALA A 37 -3.81 -28.12 -1.54
CA ALA A 37 -4.68 -28.96 -0.73
C ALA A 37 -3.93 -29.57 0.47
N ALA A 38 -2.69 -30.05 0.26
CA ALA A 38 -1.86 -30.56 1.34
C ALA A 38 -1.51 -29.48 2.38
N ARG A 39 -1.12 -28.27 1.93
CA ARG A 39 -0.82 -27.13 2.82
C ARG A 39 -2.03 -26.71 3.64
N TRP A 40 -3.20 -26.58 3.01
CA TRP A 40 -4.44 -26.22 3.72
C TRP A 40 -4.90 -27.34 4.65
N GLY A 41 -4.79 -28.60 4.23
CA GLY A 41 -5.11 -29.75 5.08
C GLY A 41 -4.25 -29.81 6.35
N LYS A 42 -2.94 -29.49 6.25
CA LYS A 42 -2.06 -29.38 7.43
C LYS A 42 -2.55 -28.28 8.37
N LYS A 43 -2.86 -27.09 7.85
CA LYS A 43 -3.38 -25.98 8.65
C LYS A 43 -4.69 -26.32 9.38
N VAL A 44 -5.65 -26.91 8.67
CA VAL A 44 -6.94 -27.32 9.26
C VAL A 44 -6.72 -28.31 10.40
N ARG A 45 -5.87 -29.32 10.22
CA ARG A 45 -5.55 -30.29 11.29
C ARG A 45 -4.86 -29.66 12.49
N ASN A 46 -4.03 -28.65 12.25
CA ASN A 46 -3.36 -27.89 13.31
C ASN A 46 -4.30 -26.88 14.01
N GLY A 47 -5.57 -26.77 13.59
CA GLY A 47 -6.49 -25.74 14.10
C GLY A 47 -6.14 -24.32 13.63
N GLU A 48 -5.25 -24.17 12.65
CA GLU A 48 -4.82 -22.86 12.16
C GLU A 48 -5.86 -22.24 11.22
N PRO A 49 -6.02 -20.90 11.24
CA PRO A 49 -6.87 -20.23 10.29
C PRO A 49 -6.33 -20.40 8.86
N LEU A 50 -7.26 -20.68 7.93
CA LEU A 50 -6.97 -20.66 6.50
C LEU A 50 -7.00 -19.25 5.94
N GLU A 51 -7.11 -18.20 6.73
CA GLU A 51 -7.09 -16.83 6.20
C GLU A 51 -5.73 -16.51 5.54
N PRO A 52 -5.73 -15.77 4.43
CA PRO A 52 -4.49 -15.33 3.83
C PRO A 52 -3.80 -14.33 4.75
N LEU A 53 -2.47 -14.43 4.79
CA LEU A 53 -1.65 -13.35 5.34
C LEU A 53 -1.87 -12.07 4.52
N PRO A 54 -1.76 -10.88 5.14
CA PRO A 54 -1.84 -9.62 4.43
C PRO A 54 -0.87 -9.61 3.24
N SER A 55 -1.41 -9.65 2.03
CA SER A 55 -0.66 -9.49 0.80
C SER A 55 -0.76 -8.03 0.37
N GLY A 56 0.34 -7.32 0.32
CA GLY A 56 0.37 -5.93 -0.09
C GLY A 56 1.76 -5.33 0.03
N PRO A 57 1.97 -4.11 -0.48
CA PRO A 57 3.19 -3.36 -0.20
C PRO A 57 3.43 -3.29 1.30
N ARG A 58 4.70 -3.33 1.73
CA ARG A 58 5.06 -3.31 3.15
C ARG A 58 4.34 -2.13 3.82
N LYS A 59 3.57 -2.42 4.87
CA LYS A 59 3.00 -1.39 5.73
C LYS A 59 4.16 -0.76 6.49
N GLY A 60 4.59 0.40 6.02
CA GLY A 60 5.72 1.13 6.58
C GLY A 60 5.69 2.57 6.10
N SER A 61 5.79 3.47 7.07
CA SER A 61 6.35 4.78 6.90
C SER A 61 7.82 4.58 6.50
N GLY A 62 8.18 4.81 5.24
CA GLY A 62 9.55 4.53 4.77
C GLY A 62 10.61 5.27 5.60
N LYS A 63 11.90 5.05 5.33
CA LYS A 63 12.99 5.75 6.05
C LYS A 63 12.83 7.29 6.06
N LEU A 64 12.10 7.84 5.09
CA LEU A 64 11.85 9.27 4.94
C LEU A 64 10.77 9.84 5.83
N GLU A 65 9.92 9.02 6.45
CA GLU A 65 8.80 9.54 7.23
C GLU A 65 9.24 10.31 8.47
N ALA A 66 10.37 9.91 9.07
CA ALA A 66 10.96 10.63 10.19
C ALA A 66 11.36 12.08 9.82
N PHE A 67 11.57 12.35 8.54
CA PHE A 67 11.94 13.65 8.00
C PHE A 67 10.76 14.39 7.37
N LEU A 68 9.53 13.90 7.56
CA LEU A 68 8.34 14.61 7.07
C LEU A 68 8.27 16.05 7.60
N PRO A 69 8.42 16.33 8.91
CA PRO A 69 8.33 17.71 9.41
C PRO A 69 9.35 18.65 8.74
N PHE A 70 10.58 18.16 8.52
CA PHE A 70 11.63 18.91 7.81
C PHE A 70 11.22 19.30 6.39
N PHE A 71 10.61 18.38 5.63
CA PHE A 71 10.11 18.71 4.29
C PHE A 71 8.95 19.72 4.35
N LEU A 72 8.06 19.60 5.33
CA LEU A 72 6.93 20.51 5.48
C LEU A 72 7.40 21.94 5.79
N GLU A 73 8.36 22.09 6.70
CA GLU A 73 8.95 23.39 7.02
C GLU A 73 9.58 24.05 5.77
N LEU A 74 10.31 23.28 4.96
CA LEU A 74 10.90 23.81 3.72
C LEU A 74 9.84 24.22 2.69
N ILE A 75 8.77 23.43 2.55
CA ILE A 75 7.65 23.75 1.64
C ILE A 75 6.86 24.97 2.13
N GLU A 76 6.73 25.15 3.44
CA GLU A 76 6.07 26.33 4.02
C GLU A 76 6.90 27.61 3.81
N GLN A 77 8.24 27.50 3.87
CA GLN A 77 9.16 28.61 3.59
C GLN A 77 9.21 28.95 2.09
N ASP A 78 9.26 27.94 1.23
CA ASP A 78 9.27 28.09 -0.22
C ASP A 78 8.32 27.07 -0.89
N PRO A 79 7.08 27.48 -1.21
CA PRO A 79 6.10 26.60 -1.84
C PRO A 79 6.49 26.10 -3.24
N ASP A 80 7.42 26.77 -3.92
CA ASP A 80 7.89 26.39 -5.26
C ASP A 80 9.18 25.54 -5.21
N ILE A 81 9.64 25.16 -4.02
CA ILE A 81 10.80 24.28 -3.83
C ILE A 81 10.63 22.95 -4.59
N THR A 82 11.65 22.60 -5.36
CA THR A 82 11.63 21.39 -6.19
C THR A 82 11.99 20.14 -5.39
N LEU A 83 11.58 18.96 -5.89
CA LEU A 83 11.96 17.68 -5.27
C LEU A 83 13.49 17.46 -5.24
N CYS A 84 14.23 18.02 -6.20
CA CYS A 84 15.69 17.93 -6.23
C CYS A 84 16.33 18.80 -5.14
N GLU A 85 15.77 19.98 -4.88
CA GLU A 85 16.21 20.84 -3.77
C GLU A 85 15.87 20.20 -2.43
N LEU A 86 14.67 19.64 -2.24
CA LEU A 86 14.34 18.88 -1.03
C LEU A 86 15.30 17.71 -0.79
N GLN A 87 15.68 16.99 -1.84
CA GLN A 87 16.67 15.92 -1.78
C GLN A 87 18.05 16.45 -1.36
N ALA A 88 18.50 17.56 -1.94
CA ALA A 88 19.80 18.18 -1.63
C ALA A 88 19.83 18.71 -0.19
N SER A 89 18.75 19.37 0.25
CA SER A 89 18.59 19.87 1.61
C SER A 89 18.61 18.73 2.64
N LEU A 90 17.94 17.60 2.35
CA LEU A 90 17.97 16.43 3.23
C LEU A 90 19.39 15.83 3.34
N LEU A 91 20.11 15.77 2.22
CA LEU A 91 21.49 15.28 2.22
C LEU A 91 22.41 16.22 3.01
N ALA A 92 22.26 17.53 2.85
CA ALA A 92 23.08 18.52 3.55
C ALA A 92 22.81 18.55 5.07
N ALA A 93 21.54 18.44 5.48
CA ALA A 93 21.14 18.55 6.89
C ALA A 93 21.29 17.24 7.67
N HIS A 94 21.06 16.09 7.03
CA HIS A 94 20.93 14.81 7.72
C HIS A 94 21.81 13.68 7.15
N ASP A 95 22.65 13.97 6.15
CA ASP A 95 23.47 12.99 5.40
C ASP A 95 22.64 11.80 4.85
N MET A 96 21.34 12.03 4.63
CA MET A 96 20.40 10.99 4.25
C MET A 96 20.17 11.00 2.74
N ARG A 97 20.69 9.97 2.07
CA ARG A 97 20.46 9.77 0.62
C ARG A 97 19.08 9.18 0.35
N CYS A 98 18.35 9.81 -0.56
CA CYS A 98 17.04 9.37 -0.97
C CYS A 98 16.82 9.63 -2.47
N SER A 99 15.78 9.04 -3.08
CA SER A 99 15.39 9.35 -4.45
C SER A 99 14.27 10.39 -4.47
N THR A 100 14.22 11.23 -5.51
CA THR A 100 13.14 12.20 -5.71
C THR A 100 11.76 11.52 -5.77
N SER A 101 11.67 10.34 -6.37
CA SER A 101 10.45 9.51 -6.37
C SER A 101 9.99 9.10 -4.96
N GLY A 102 10.93 8.85 -4.03
CA GLY A 102 10.60 8.51 -2.64
C GLY A 102 10.00 9.70 -1.90
N ILE A 103 10.52 10.91 -2.16
CA ILE A 103 9.99 12.17 -1.61
C ILE A 103 8.59 12.44 -2.19
N ASP A 104 8.40 12.34 -3.51
CA ASP A 104 7.08 12.53 -4.15
C ASP A 104 6.02 11.58 -3.59
N VAL A 105 6.34 10.30 -3.42
CA VAL A 105 5.43 9.31 -2.83
C VAL A 105 5.10 9.64 -1.36
N LEU A 106 6.09 10.10 -0.58
CA LEU A 106 5.86 10.53 0.80
C LEU A 106 4.93 11.75 0.85
N LEU A 107 5.23 12.80 0.09
CA LEU A 107 4.46 14.04 0.06
C LEU A 107 3.01 13.79 -0.39
N ARG A 108 2.81 13.00 -1.45
CA ARG A 108 1.47 12.63 -1.94
C ARG A 108 0.66 11.85 -0.91
N ARG A 109 1.31 10.99 -0.13
CA ARG A 109 0.64 10.24 0.96
C ARG A 109 0.09 11.18 2.02
N HIS A 110 0.76 12.30 2.26
CA HIS A 110 0.38 13.35 3.21
C HIS A 110 -0.45 14.48 2.58
N GLY A 111 -0.94 14.30 1.35
CA GLY A 111 -1.87 15.24 0.70
C GLY A 111 -1.20 16.38 -0.07
N TYR A 112 0.14 16.42 -0.12
CA TYR A 112 0.87 17.42 -0.91
C TYR A 112 0.93 16.96 -2.37
N SER A 113 0.28 17.73 -3.24
CA SER A 113 0.30 17.51 -4.68
C SER A 113 0.59 18.83 -5.39
N TYR A 114 1.60 18.84 -6.24
CA TYR A 114 1.87 19.99 -7.10
C TYR A 114 0.76 20.13 -8.14
N LYS A 115 0.02 21.24 -8.08
CA LYS A 115 -0.98 21.56 -9.09
C LYS A 115 -0.27 21.92 -10.40
N LYS A 116 -0.32 21.03 -11.38
CA LYS A 116 0.12 21.35 -12.75
C LYS A 116 -0.74 22.49 -13.30
N ARG A 117 -0.17 23.70 -13.39
CA ARG A 117 -0.79 24.80 -14.13
C ARG A 117 -0.50 24.55 -15.61
N PRO A 118 -1.51 24.29 -16.47
CA PRO A 118 -1.27 24.30 -17.90
C PRO A 118 -0.89 25.73 -18.28
N ASP A 119 0.23 25.90 -18.97
CA ASP A 119 0.73 27.15 -19.56
C ASP A 119 -0.18 27.67 -20.69
N ARG A 120 -1.49 27.75 -20.47
CA ARG A 120 -2.41 28.39 -21.42
C ARG A 120 -3.51 29.09 -20.67
N ARG A 121 -3.64 30.40 -20.97
CA ARG A 121 -4.75 31.27 -20.64
C ARG A 121 -6.07 30.49 -20.61
N ARG A 122 -6.61 30.28 -19.42
CA ARG A 122 -8.04 30.01 -19.24
C ARG A 122 -8.58 31.07 -18.30
N THR A 123 -9.58 31.76 -18.81
CA THR A 123 -10.47 32.74 -18.18
C THR A 123 -10.80 32.36 -16.73
N PRO A 124 -10.93 33.31 -15.79
CA PRO A 124 -11.11 32.98 -14.39
C PRO A 124 -12.44 32.25 -14.21
N GLN A 125 -12.41 31.02 -13.73
CA GLN A 125 -13.59 30.43 -13.10
C GLN A 125 -13.52 30.72 -11.61
N ALA A 126 -14.36 31.65 -11.18
CA ALA A 126 -14.73 31.81 -9.79
C ALA A 126 -15.34 30.50 -9.28
N ARG A 127 -14.77 29.96 -8.19
CA ARG A 127 -15.55 29.24 -7.19
C ARG A 127 -15.08 29.65 -5.81
N SER A 128 -15.82 30.61 -5.29
CA SER A 128 -16.12 30.78 -3.89
C SER A 128 -16.46 29.44 -3.24
N SER A 129 -15.80 29.16 -2.13
CA SER A 129 -16.47 28.55 -0.99
C SER A 129 -15.88 29.17 0.26
N GLU A 130 -16.49 30.29 0.64
CA GLU A 130 -16.51 30.80 2.01
C GLU A 130 -16.86 29.65 2.98
N GLY A 131 -16.10 29.58 4.07
CA GLY A 131 -16.65 29.66 5.41
C GLY A 131 -17.81 28.73 5.82
N LYS A 132 -17.48 27.95 6.87
CA LYS A 132 -18.20 27.95 8.16
C LYS A 132 -19.44 27.05 8.26
N LYS A 133 -19.28 25.87 8.88
CA LYS A 133 -19.68 25.56 10.26
C LYS A 133 -19.28 24.14 10.62
#